data_AF-A0A661IKS5-F1
#
_entry.id   AF-A0A661IKS5-F1
#
_cell.length_a   1.000
_cell.length_b   1.000
_cell.length_c   1.000
_cell.angle_alpha   90.00
_cell.angle_beta   90.00
_cell.angle_gamma   90.00
#
_symmetry.space_group_name_H-M   'P 1'
#
loop_
_entity.id
_entity.type
_entity.pdbx_description
1 polymer ?
#
loop_
_entity_poly.entity_id
_entity_poly.type
_entity_poly.pdbx_seq_one_letter_code
_entity_poly.pdbx_strand_id
1 'polypeptide(L)'
;MLQIGIVDINRTPSIIDKLEDVAQIVNKKTKDIKGYFIPFAYKDMIESVIEEIEYQQFKKRNHTLVSSSTIEDETLLDGLDDKY
;
A
#
# COMPACT_ATOMS: atom_id res chain seq x y z
N MET A 1 -2.88 1.55 22.85
CA MET A 1 -2.14 1.13 21.63
C MET A 1 -0.88 0.40 22.07
N LEU A 2 -0.76 -0.87 21.74
CA LEU A 2 0.33 -1.72 22.20
C LEU A 2 1.64 -1.39 21.46
N GLN A 3 2.78 -1.39 22.14
CA GLN A 3 4.09 -1.12 21.52
C GLN A 3 5.05 -2.27 21.75
N ILE A 4 5.72 -2.69 20.70
CA ILE A 4 6.67 -3.81 20.72
C ILE A 4 8.01 -3.34 20.18
N GLY A 5 9.08 -3.65 20.90
CA GLY A 5 10.43 -3.36 20.47
C GLY A 5 10.91 -4.36 19.42
N ILE A 6 11.59 -3.86 18.38
CA ILE A 6 12.25 -4.72 17.37
C ILE A 6 13.21 -5.72 18.03
N VAL A 7 13.91 -5.28 19.08
CA VAL A 7 14.83 -6.14 19.84
C VAL A 7 14.07 -7.27 20.55
N ASP A 8 12.86 -7.00 21.05
CA ASP A 8 12.05 -8.01 21.74
C ASP A 8 11.53 -9.05 20.74
N ILE A 9 11.12 -8.62 19.54
CA ILE A 9 10.73 -9.52 18.44
C ILE A 9 11.90 -10.41 18.04
N ASN A 10 13.09 -9.83 17.83
CA ASN A 10 14.28 -10.60 17.46
C ASN A 10 14.69 -11.60 18.54
N ARG A 11 14.53 -11.25 19.82
CA ARG A 11 14.88 -12.13 20.94
C ARG A 11 13.83 -13.21 21.16
N THR A 12 12.56 -12.93 20.90
CA THR A 12 11.45 -13.86 21.11
C THR A 12 10.38 -13.66 20.03
N PRO A 13 10.55 -14.27 18.85
CA PRO A 13 9.62 -14.10 17.74
C PRO A 13 8.18 -14.52 18.06
N SER A 14 8.02 -15.51 18.95
CA SER A 14 6.72 -16.00 19.42
C SER A 14 5.89 -14.98 20.21
N ILE A 15 6.43 -13.79 20.50
CA ILE A 15 5.63 -12.67 21.02
C ILE A 15 4.53 -12.30 20.03
N ILE A 16 4.81 -12.39 18.73
CA ILE A 16 3.86 -11.99 17.67
C ILE A 16 2.63 -12.91 17.68
N ASP A 17 2.83 -14.21 17.86
CA ASP A 17 1.75 -15.21 17.86
C ASP A 17 0.76 -15.04 19.03
N LYS A 18 1.17 -14.30 20.08
CA LYS A 18 0.33 -14.02 21.26
C LYS A 18 -0.42 -12.70 21.16
N LEU A 19 -0.23 -11.94 20.07
CA LEU A 19 -0.87 -10.65 19.89
C LEU A 19 -2.24 -10.84 19.27
N GLU A 20 -3.27 -10.52 20.05
CA GLU A 20 -4.66 -10.53 19.60
C GLU A 20 -5.08 -9.19 18.96
N ASP A 21 -4.29 -8.13 19.16
CA ASP A 21 -4.61 -6.76 18.74
C ASP A 21 -3.43 -6.09 18.00
N VAL A 22 -3.70 -4.97 17.34
CA VAL A 22 -2.74 -4.18 16.56
C VAL A 22 -1.63 -3.63 17.47
N ALA A 23 -0.40 -3.85 17.05
CA ALA A 23 0.79 -3.41 17.78
C ALA A 23 1.68 -2.51 16.91
N GLN A 24 2.28 -1.51 17.55
CA GLN A 24 3.26 -0.65 16.90
C GLN A 24 4.67 -1.22 17.11
N ILE A 25 5.40 -1.39 16.01
CA ILE A 25 6.78 -1.85 16.03
C ILE A 25 7.69 -0.64 16.14
N VAL A 26 8.39 -0.53 17.26
CA VAL A 26 9.25 0.62 17.58
C VAL A 26 10.70 0.21 17.78
N ASN A 27 11.62 1.06 17.33
CA ASN A 27 12.99 1.00 17.79
C ASN A 27 13.07 1.68 19.17
N LYS A 28 13.14 0.89 20.24
CA LYS A 28 13.22 1.42 21.62
C LYS A 28 14.42 2.35 21.86
N LYS A 29 15.51 2.23 21.09
CA LYS A 29 16.71 3.07 21.24
C LYS A 29 16.52 4.46 20.61
N THR A 30 16.00 4.51 19.39
CA THR A 30 15.82 5.78 18.65
C THR A 30 14.43 6.38 18.81
N LYS A 31 13.49 5.63 19.42
CA LYS A 31 12.05 5.93 19.49
C LYS A 31 11.37 6.04 18.12
N ASP A 32 12.01 5.56 17.05
CA ASP A 32 11.42 5.55 15.72
C ASP A 32 10.38 4.45 15.58
N ILE A 33 9.25 4.79 14.99
CA ILE A 33 8.24 3.84 14.56
C ILE A 33 8.73 3.22 13.25
N LYS A 34 8.90 1.89 13.23
CA LYS A 34 9.29 1.15 12.01
C LYS A 34 8.11 0.57 11.26
N GLY A 35 6.99 0.32 11.95
CA GLY A 35 5.80 -0.18 11.30
C GLY A 35 4.71 -0.56 12.29
N TYR A 36 3.71 -1.27 11.78
CA TYR A 36 2.59 -1.78 12.54
C TYR A 36 2.46 -3.28 12.24
N PHE A 37 2.13 -4.03 13.28
CA PHE A 37 1.68 -5.41 13.18
C PHE A 37 0.16 -5.41 13.28
N ILE A 38 -0.49 -6.09 12.34
CA ILE A 38 -1.94 -6.26 12.31
C ILE A 38 -2.23 -7.77 12.28
N PRO A 39 -2.97 -8.32 13.25
CA PRO A 39 -3.36 -9.72 13.24
C PRO A 39 -4.17 -10.08 11.98
N PHE A 40 -4.02 -11.33 11.52
CA PHE A 40 -4.72 -11.83 10.33
C PHE A 40 -6.24 -11.79 10.47
N ALA A 41 -6.78 -11.83 11.70
CA ALA A 41 -8.20 -11.71 11.97
C ALA A 41 -8.82 -10.42 11.41
N TYR A 42 -8.03 -9.36 11.23
CA TYR A 42 -8.48 -8.10 10.64
C TYR A 42 -8.34 -8.04 9.12
N LYS A 43 -7.83 -9.10 8.46
CA LYS A 43 -7.56 -9.12 7.00
C LYS A 43 -8.78 -8.68 6.20
N ASP A 44 -9.93 -9.33 6.43
CA ASP A 44 -11.15 -9.07 5.66
C ASP A 44 -11.65 -7.62 5.82
N MET A 45 -11.30 -6.96 6.93
CA MET A 45 -11.67 -5.56 7.17
C MET A 45 -10.74 -4.56 6.48
N ILE A 46 -9.48 -4.93 6.24
CA ILE A 46 -8.44 -4.01 5.75
C ILE A 46 -8.01 -4.29 4.32
N GLU A 47 -8.32 -5.46 3.77
CA GLU A 47 -7.85 -5.92 2.45
C GLU A 47 -8.26 -4.95 1.34
N SER A 48 -9.55 -4.59 1.27
CA SER A 48 -10.06 -3.64 0.26
C SER A 48 -9.38 -2.26 0.34
N VAL A 49 -9.11 -1.79 1.56
CA VAL A 49 -8.44 -0.50 1.79
C VAL A 49 -6.97 -0.58 1.38
N ILE A 50 -6.28 -1.69 1.68
CA ILE A 50 -4.88 -1.90 1.28
C ILE A 50 -4.77 -1.96 -0.24
N GLU A 51 -5.64 -2.71 -0.91
CA GLU A 51 -5.68 -2.80 -2.37
C GLU A 51 -5.91 -1.44 -3.03
N GLU A 52 -6.84 -0.64 -2.49
CA GLU A 52 -7.09 0.71 -2.98
C GLU A 52 -5.85 1.61 -2.82
N ILE A 53 -5.20 1.57 -1.64
CA ILE A 53 -3.97 2.34 -1.40
C ILE A 53 -2.86 1.93 -2.38
N GLU A 54 -2.66 0.63 -2.60
CA GLU A 54 -1.67 0.13 -3.55
C GLU A 54 -1.98 0.58 -4.97
N TYR A 55 -3.24 0.53 -5.37
CA TYR A 55 -3.68 0.99 -6.69
C TYR A 55 -3.46 2.50 -6.88
N GLN A 56 -3.75 3.33 -5.87
CA GLN A 56 -3.48 4.77 -5.93
C GLN A 56 -1.97 5.06 -5.98
N GLN A 57 -1.16 4.33 -5.20
CA GLN A 57 0.30 4.45 -5.28
C GLN A 57 0.85 3.99 -6.62
N PHE A 58 0.27 2.94 -7.21
CA PHE A 58 0.60 2.49 -8.55
C PHE A 58 0.29 3.57 -9.59
N LYS A 59 -0.92 4.16 -9.56
CA LYS A 59 -1.31 5.28 -10.43
C LYS A 59 -0.35 6.46 -10.30
N LYS A 60 0.05 6.82 -9.07
CA LYS A 60 0.99 7.90 -8.81
C LYS A 60 2.38 7.62 -9.38
N ARG A 61 2.90 6.40 -9.23
CA ARG A 61 4.20 5.97 -9.78
C ARG A 61 4.19 5.88 -11.30
N ASN A 62 3.07 5.44 -11.87
CA ASN A 62 2.90 5.23 -13.30
C ASN A 62 2.11 6.35 -13.96
N HIS A 63 2.05 7.53 -13.33
CA HIS A 63 1.32 8.69 -13.85
C HIS A 63 1.74 9.00 -15.29
N THR A 64 3.04 8.86 -15.61
CA THR A 64 3.57 9.02 -16.97
C THR A 64 2.99 8.01 -17.97
N LEU A 65 2.80 6.74 -17.59
CA LEU A 65 2.22 5.70 -18.47
C LEU A 65 0.71 5.86 -18.65
N VAL A 66 0.01 6.24 -17.57
CA VAL A 66 -1.44 6.48 -17.59
C VAL A 66 -1.79 7.73 -18.39
N SER A 67 -1.00 8.82 -18.27
CA SER A 67 -1.19 10.04 -19.06
C SER A 67 -0.74 9.89 -20.51
N SER A 68 0.16 8.96 -20.82
CA SER A 68 0.53 8.64 -22.21
C SER A 68 -0.59 7.91 -22.95
N SER A 69 -1.47 7.20 -22.22
CA SER A 69 -2.61 6.49 -22.79
C SER A 69 -3.80 7.42 -23.10
N THR A 70 -3.71 8.70 -22.75
CA THR A 70 -4.78 9.70 -22.97
C THR A 70 -4.48 10.66 -24.12
N ILE A 71 -3.33 10.54 -24.79
CA ILE A 71 -2.90 11.46 -25.87
C ILE A 71 -3.05 10.84 -27.28
N GLU A 72 -3.38 9.55 -27.39
CA GLU A 72 -3.55 8.88 -28.69
C GLU A 72 -4.98 8.36 -28.87
N ASP A 73 -5.96 9.26 -29.00
CA ASP A 73 -7.26 8.91 -29.61
C ASP A 73 -8.07 10.13 -30.11
N GLU A 74 -7.43 11.27 -30.38
CA GLU A 74 -8.06 12.37 -31.16
C GLU A 74 -7.49 12.48 -32.59
N THR A 75 -6.42 11.74 -32.94
CA THR A 75 -5.81 11.78 -34.27
C THR A 75 -6.29 10.67 -35.22
N LEU A 76 -7.07 9.70 -34.74
CA LEU A 76 -7.62 8.62 -35.59
C LEU A 76 -8.93 8.98 -36.30
N LEU A 77 -9.56 10.12 -35.98
CA LEU A 77 -10.79 10.60 -36.62
C LEU A 77 -10.57 11.74 -37.62
N ASP A 78 -9.38 12.36 -37.68
CA ASP A 78 -9.07 13.51 -38.56
C ASP A 78 -8.78 13.09 -40.03
N GLY A 79 -9.09 11.85 -40.40
CA GLY A 79 -8.85 11.30 -41.74
C GLY A 79 -10.07 10.69 -42.42
N LEU A 80 -11.28 10.82 -41.83
CA LEU A 80 -12.52 10.24 -42.36
C LEU A 80 -13.52 11.27 -42.91
N ASP A 81 -13.08 12.48 -43.22
CA ASP A 81 -13.90 13.51 -43.89
C ASP A 81 -13.48 13.77 -45.35
N ASP A 82 -12.90 12.77 -46.01
CA ASP A 82 -12.83 12.73 -47.47
C ASP A 82 -13.95 11.81 -48.02
N LYS A 83 -15.10 12.43 -48.35
CA LYS A 83 -15.94 12.20 -49.55
C LYS A 83 -17.41 12.58 -49.33
N TYR A 84 -17.82 13.74 -49.85
CA TYR A 84 -18.61 13.93 -51.09
C TYR A 84 -19.13 15.37 -51.20
#